data_AF-A0A7W1SVY9-F1
#
_entry.id   AF-A0A7W1SVY9-F1
#
_cell.length_a   1.000
_cell.length_b   1.000
_cell.length_c   1.000
_cell.angle_alpha   90.00
_cell.angle_beta   90.00
_cell.angle_gamma   90.00
#
_symmetry.space_group_name_H-M   'P 1'
#
loop_
_entity.id
_entity.type
_entity.pdbx_description
1 polymer ?
#
loop_
_entity_poly.entity_id
_entity_poly.type
_entity_poly.pdbx_seq_one_letter_code
_entity_poly.pdbx_strand_id
1 'polypeptide(L)'
;MLEHGFEPDFPATVQKQLADIKARPPVAVASSLDMRDLRNLLWSSIDNDSSRDLDQIEVAERTAGGDVKVMVGVADVDSFVAKASPIDDHAAKEATTVYTGVRNFPMLPEELSTGASSLLEEQDRLAVVT
;
A
#
# COMPACT_ATOMS: atom_id res chain seq x y z
N MET A 1 21.17 -13.86 -1.38
CA MET A 1 20.47 -12.70 -1.99
C MET A 1 21.24 -12.22 -3.20
N LEU A 2 22.41 -11.60 -3.02
CA LEU A 2 23.24 -11.11 -4.14
C LEU A 2 23.61 -12.19 -5.16
N GLU A 3 24.03 -13.38 -4.72
CA GLU A 3 24.35 -14.52 -5.60
C GLU A 3 23.17 -14.99 -6.47
N HIS A 4 21.94 -14.67 -6.07
CA HIS A 4 20.72 -15.00 -6.78
C HIS A 4 20.08 -13.79 -7.49
N GLY A 5 20.81 -12.66 -7.57
CA GLY A 5 20.38 -11.46 -8.32
C GLY A 5 19.42 -10.53 -7.57
N PHE A 6 19.16 -10.76 -6.28
CA PHE A 6 18.35 -9.88 -5.44
C PHE A 6 19.19 -8.70 -4.91
N GLU A 7 18.68 -7.47 -5.02
CA GLU A 7 19.32 -6.24 -4.55
C GLU A 7 18.67 -5.77 -3.23
N PRO A 8 19.28 -6.06 -2.07
CA PRO A 8 18.67 -5.79 -0.76
C PRO A 8 18.62 -4.31 -0.37
N ASP A 9 19.38 -3.47 -1.07
CA ASP A 9 19.49 -2.05 -0.78
C ASP A 9 18.87 -1.23 -1.91
N PHE A 10 18.05 -0.25 -1.54
CA PHE A 10 17.44 0.65 -2.51
C PHE A 10 18.49 1.56 -3.17
N PRO A 11 18.52 1.65 -4.51
CA PRO A 11 19.44 2.54 -5.21
C PRO A 11 19.14 4.02 -4.93
N ALA A 12 20.11 4.90 -5.22
CA ALA A 12 19.98 6.34 -5.00
C ALA A 12 18.79 6.96 -5.78
N THR A 13 18.40 6.36 -6.91
CA THR A 13 17.23 6.77 -7.70
C THR A 13 15.92 6.54 -6.95
N VAL A 14 15.78 5.41 -6.25
CA VAL A 14 14.64 5.12 -5.36
C VAL A 14 14.62 6.10 -4.20
N GLN A 15 15.75 6.33 -3.53
CA GLN A 15 15.84 7.28 -2.41
C GLN A 15 15.45 8.70 -2.82
N LYS A 16 15.87 9.12 -4.02
CA LYS A 16 15.50 10.42 -4.59
C LYS A 16 13.99 10.51 -4.85
N GLN A 17 13.39 9.50 -5.49
CA GLN A 17 11.94 9.48 -5.72
C GLN A 17 11.16 9.48 -4.40
N LEU A 18 11.60 8.70 -3.42
CA LEU A 18 10.96 8.66 -2.10
C LEU A 18 10.99 10.02 -1.41
N ALA A 19 12.10 10.75 -1.50
CA ALA A 19 12.20 12.11 -0.98
C ALA A 19 11.25 13.07 -1.70
N ASP A 20 11.11 12.93 -3.03
CA ASP A 20 10.15 13.71 -3.82
C ASP A 20 8.70 13.44 -3.40
N ILE A 21 8.33 12.17 -3.18
CA ILE A 21 7.01 11.76 -2.67
C ILE A 21 6.77 12.33 -1.28
N LYS A 22 7.74 12.27 -0.36
CA LYS A 22 7.58 12.84 0.99
C LYS A 22 7.39 14.36 0.96
N ALA A 23 8.10 15.07 0.07
CA ALA A 23 7.97 16.51 -0.07
C ALA A 23 6.66 16.94 -0.74
N ARG A 24 6.14 16.09 -1.64
CA ARG A 24 4.92 16.32 -2.43
C ARG A 24 4.12 15.03 -2.47
N PRO A 25 3.45 14.66 -1.37
CA PRO A 25 2.67 13.44 -1.35
C PRO A 25 1.58 13.53 -2.42
N PRO A 26 1.26 12.43 -3.11
CA PRO A 26 0.10 12.41 -3.99
C PRO A 26 -1.09 12.84 -3.14
N VAL A 27 -1.69 13.95 -3.54
CA VAL A 27 -2.90 14.43 -2.89
C VAL A 27 -3.92 13.33 -3.13
N ALA A 28 -4.56 12.81 -2.07
CA ALA A 28 -5.81 12.09 -2.23
C ALA A 28 -6.76 13.07 -2.92
N VAL A 29 -6.85 13.01 -4.25
CA VAL A 29 -7.60 13.98 -5.04
C VAL A 29 -9.07 13.65 -4.83
N ALA A 30 -9.60 14.07 -3.68
CA ALA A 30 -11.01 14.12 -3.36
C ALA A 30 -11.80 15.03 -4.32
N SER A 31 -11.12 15.67 -5.26
CA SER A 31 -11.67 16.52 -6.31
C SER A 31 -11.62 15.92 -7.72
N SER A 32 -11.17 14.68 -7.91
CA SER A 32 -11.48 13.95 -9.14
C SER A 32 -12.93 13.49 -9.03
N LEU A 33 -13.74 13.78 -10.07
CA LEU A 33 -15.20 13.61 -10.04
C LEU A 33 -15.68 12.17 -9.78
N ASP A 34 -14.78 11.19 -9.74
CA ASP A 34 -15.07 9.76 -9.69
C ASP A 34 -14.66 9.06 -8.36
N MET A 35 -14.07 9.77 -7.39
CA MET A 35 -13.65 9.14 -6.13
C MET A 35 -14.81 9.01 -5.13
N ARG A 36 -15.11 7.77 -4.71
CA ARG A 36 -16.16 7.49 -3.73
C ARG A 36 -15.62 7.63 -2.30
N ASP A 37 -16.30 8.42 -1.48
CA ASP A 37 -16.05 8.45 -0.04
C ASP A 37 -16.75 7.27 0.64
N LEU A 38 -15.94 6.37 1.22
CA LEU A 38 -16.39 5.17 1.93
C LEU A 38 -15.93 5.18 3.39
N ARG A 39 -15.48 6.33 3.93
CA ARG A 39 -14.95 6.46 5.29
C ARG A 39 -15.99 6.22 6.39
N ASN A 40 -17.28 6.25 6.04
CA ASN A 40 -18.38 5.99 6.97
C ASN A 40 -18.64 4.50 7.23
N LEU A 41 -17.98 3.59 6.52
CA LEU A 41 -18.12 2.16 6.70
C LEU A 41 -17.16 1.67 7.79
N LEU A 42 -17.56 0.59 8.47
CA LEU A 42 -16.80 -0.04 9.55
C LEU A 42 -15.73 -0.98 8.97
N TRP A 43 -14.76 -0.43 8.27
CA TRP A 43 -13.64 -1.18 7.72
C TRP A 43 -12.80 -1.81 8.85
N SER A 44 -12.32 -3.02 8.63
CA SER A 44 -11.36 -3.72 9.48
C SER A 44 -10.17 -4.23 8.69
N SER A 45 -9.05 -4.41 9.37
CA SER A 45 -7.88 -5.17 8.91
C SER A 45 -7.64 -6.30 9.92
N ILE A 46 -7.36 -7.51 9.47
CA ILE A 46 -7.08 -8.66 10.34
C ILE A 46 -5.65 -9.13 10.08
N ASP A 47 -4.75 -8.69 10.94
CA ASP A 47 -3.32 -8.90 10.81
C ASP A 47 -2.67 -9.26 12.16
N ASN A 48 -1.37 -9.57 12.13
CA ASN A 48 -0.60 -9.76 13.35
C ASN A 48 -0.46 -8.43 14.10
N ASP A 49 -0.27 -8.51 15.42
CA ASP A 49 -0.13 -7.38 16.34
C ASP A 49 0.98 -6.37 15.97
N SER A 50 1.99 -6.86 15.25
CA SER A 50 3.19 -6.13 14.85
C SER A 50 3.20 -5.74 13.37
N SER A 51 2.20 -6.19 12.59
CA SER A 51 2.07 -5.83 11.18
C SER A 51 1.80 -4.33 11.04
N ARG A 52 2.45 -3.73 10.05
CA ARG A 52 2.24 -2.32 9.68
C ARG A 52 2.03 -2.12 8.19
N ASP A 53 2.32 -3.13 7.39
CA ASP A 53 2.11 -3.25 5.96
C ASP A 53 0.71 -3.76 5.64
N LEU A 54 -0.31 -3.04 6.12
CA LEU A 54 -1.72 -3.40 5.93
C LEU A 54 -2.14 -3.08 4.50
N ASP A 55 -2.18 -4.11 3.65
CA ASP A 55 -2.44 -3.99 2.22
C ASP A 55 -3.92 -4.18 1.86
N GLN A 56 -4.73 -4.70 2.78
CA GLN A 56 -6.16 -4.93 2.59
C GLN A 56 -6.98 -4.56 3.82
N ILE A 57 -8.24 -4.18 3.57
CA ILE A 57 -9.29 -4.01 4.57
C ILE A 57 -10.58 -4.62 4.07
N GLU A 58 -11.45 -5.03 4.97
CA GLU A 58 -12.76 -5.59 4.64
C GLU A 58 -13.89 -4.94 5.43
N VAL A 59 -15.08 -4.96 4.85
CA VAL A 59 -16.33 -4.64 5.55
C VAL A 59 -17.44 -5.55 5.05
N ALA A 60 -18.30 -6.00 5.95
CA ALA A 60 -19.45 -6.84 5.65
C ALA A 60 -20.73 -6.17 6.13
N GLU A 61 -21.68 -5.94 5.22
CA GLU A 61 -22.97 -5.33 5.52
C GLU A 61 -24.12 -6.25 5.09
N ARG A 62 -25.21 -6.24 5.85
CA ARG A 62 -26.45 -6.90 5.43
C ARG A 62 -27.16 -6.03 4.40
N THR A 63 -27.54 -6.64 3.28
CA THR A 63 -28.36 -6.00 2.25
C THR A 63 -29.84 -6.03 2.67
N ALA A 64 -30.66 -5.19 2.02
CA ALA A 64 -32.10 -5.17 2.25
C ALA A 64 -32.79 -6.53 1.94
N GLY A 65 -32.20 -7.36 1.08
CA GLY A 65 -32.69 -8.70 0.74
C GLY A 65 -32.34 -9.77 1.77
N GLY A 66 -31.54 -9.45 2.79
CA GLY A 66 -31.07 -10.39 3.80
C GLY A 66 -29.71 -11.04 3.50
N ASP A 67 -29.21 -10.91 2.26
CA ASP A 67 -27.87 -11.34 1.87
C ASP A 67 -26.79 -10.48 2.55
N VAL A 68 -25.55 -10.98 2.59
CA VAL A 68 -24.39 -10.23 3.07
C VAL A 68 -23.57 -9.76 1.87
N LYS A 69 -23.32 -8.45 1.81
CA LYS A 69 -22.36 -7.85 0.89
C LYS A 69 -21.04 -7.70 1.62
N VAL A 70 -20.00 -8.32 1.09
CA VAL A 70 -18.62 -8.09 1.52
C VAL A 70 -17.96 -7.16 0.51
N MET A 71 -17.25 -6.15 0.99
CA MET A 71 -16.37 -5.32 0.17
C MET A 71 -14.96 -5.49 0.69
N VAL A 72 -14.01 -5.55 -0.24
CA VAL A 72 -12.58 -5.61 0.06
C VAL A 72 -11.92 -4.38 -0.55
N GLY A 73 -11.21 -3.62 0.29
CA GLY A 73 -10.35 -2.53 -0.14
C GLY A 73 -8.90 -2.99 -0.17
N VAL A 74 -8.18 -2.71 -1.24
CA VAL A 74 -6.74 -2.96 -1.38
C VAL A 74 -6.01 -1.62 -1.46
N ALA A 75 -4.91 -1.48 -0.74
CA ALA A 75 -4.07 -0.29 -0.72
C ALA A 75 -3.73 0.19 -2.14
N ASP A 76 -4.00 1.45 -2.44
CA ASP A 76 -3.67 2.02 -3.75
C ASP A 76 -2.19 2.46 -3.79
N VAL A 77 -1.32 1.49 -4.08
CA VAL A 77 0.12 1.72 -4.22
C VAL A 77 0.46 2.53 -5.47
N ASP A 78 -0.31 2.39 -6.55
CA ASP A 78 -0.06 3.05 -7.85
C ASP A 78 -0.15 4.59 -7.72
N SER A 79 -1.00 5.08 -6.80
CA SER A 79 -1.06 6.49 -6.43
C SER A 79 0.30 7.07 -5.97
N PHE A 80 1.19 6.26 -5.39
CA PHE A 80 2.54 6.67 -4.97
C PHE A 80 3.65 6.20 -5.92
N VAL A 81 3.46 5.05 -6.55
CA VAL A 81 4.47 4.36 -7.35
C VAL A 81 3.96 4.24 -8.79
N ALA A 82 4.04 5.34 -9.52
CA ALA A 82 3.66 5.34 -10.93
C ALA A 82 4.52 4.35 -11.73
N LYS A 83 3.90 3.73 -12.72
CA LYS A 83 4.58 2.84 -13.68
C LYS A 83 5.82 3.48 -14.32
N ALA A 84 6.87 2.68 -14.49
CA ALA A 84 8.20 3.05 -15.02
C ALA A 84 8.90 4.15 -14.19
N SER A 85 8.56 4.27 -12.91
CA SER A 85 9.30 5.11 -11.96
C SER A 85 10.46 4.32 -11.32
N PRO A 86 11.49 4.98 -10.74
CA PRO A 86 12.57 4.27 -10.08
C PRO A 86 12.15 3.23 -9.03
N ILE A 87 11.11 3.50 -8.25
CA ILE A 87 10.54 2.55 -7.28
C ILE A 87 9.83 1.40 -7.99
N ASP A 88 9.09 1.66 -9.07
CA ASP A 88 8.44 0.62 -9.89
C ASP A 88 9.49 -0.30 -10.54
N ASP A 89 10.52 0.26 -11.18
CA ASP A 89 11.58 -0.51 -11.83
C ASP A 89 12.32 -1.41 -10.83
N HIS A 90 12.57 -0.91 -9.62
CA HIS A 90 13.19 -1.71 -8.56
C HIS A 90 12.23 -2.76 -8.02
N ALA A 91 10.98 -2.42 -7.73
CA ALA A 91 9.96 -3.37 -7.28
C ALA A 91 9.71 -4.48 -8.32
N ALA A 92 9.71 -4.15 -9.61
CA ALA A 92 9.57 -5.11 -10.70
C ALA A 92 10.76 -6.09 -10.78
N LYS A 93 11.95 -5.64 -10.40
CA LYS A 93 13.16 -6.47 -10.34
C LYS A 93 13.17 -7.39 -9.12
N GLU A 94 12.86 -6.85 -7.94
CA GLU A 94 12.89 -7.61 -6.68
C GLU A 94 11.64 -8.49 -6.50
N ALA A 95 10.51 -8.10 -7.12
CA ALA A 95 9.20 -8.77 -7.23
C ALA A 95 8.46 -9.08 -5.93
N THR A 96 9.16 -9.17 -4.80
CA THR A 96 8.58 -9.56 -3.51
C THR A 96 9.41 -9.04 -2.34
N THR A 97 8.78 -8.90 -1.18
CA THR A 97 9.49 -8.72 0.09
C THR A 97 10.06 -10.06 0.53
N VAL A 98 11.37 -10.09 0.84
CA VAL A 98 12.01 -11.28 1.41
C VAL A 98 12.00 -11.18 2.94
N TYR A 99 11.18 -12.02 3.57
CA TYR A 99 11.11 -12.13 5.02
C TYR A 99 12.17 -13.11 5.54
N THR A 100 13.06 -12.65 6.43
CA THR A 100 14.05 -13.51 7.10
C THR A 100 13.84 -13.51 8.61
N GLY A 101 14.57 -14.36 9.34
CA GLY A 101 14.42 -14.45 10.80
C GLY A 101 14.88 -13.20 11.57
N VAL A 102 15.66 -12.29 10.96
CA VAL A 102 16.22 -11.11 11.65
C VAL A 102 15.77 -9.79 11.01
N ARG A 103 15.64 -9.77 9.68
CA ARG A 103 15.32 -8.55 8.93
C ARG A 103 14.48 -8.89 7.70
N ASN A 104 13.55 -8.01 7.38
CA ASN A 104 12.83 -8.06 6.11
C ASN A 104 13.57 -7.19 5.07
N PHE A 105 13.54 -7.64 3.82
CA PHE A 105 14.05 -6.88 2.68
C PHE A 105 12.85 -6.51 1.82
N PRO A 106 12.27 -5.32 2.02
CA PRO A 106 10.97 -4.99 1.47
C PRO A 106 11.07 -4.66 -0.02
N MET A 107 10.05 -5.07 -0.79
CA MET A 107 9.92 -4.73 -2.21
C MET A 107 9.80 -3.22 -2.43
N LEU A 108 9.13 -2.53 -1.50
CA LEU A 108 8.91 -1.09 -1.51
C LEU A 108 9.59 -0.45 -0.30
N PRO A 109 10.00 0.83 -0.38
CA PRO A 109 10.48 1.54 0.81
C PRO A 109 9.47 1.49 1.96
N GLU A 110 9.94 1.27 3.18
CA GLU A 110 9.09 1.07 4.36
C GLU A 110 8.17 2.26 4.63
N GLU A 111 8.60 3.48 4.29
CA GLU A 111 7.79 4.68 4.45
C GLU A 111 6.55 4.70 3.55
N LEU A 112 6.57 3.92 2.46
CA LEU A 112 5.40 3.63 1.65
C LEU A 112 4.64 2.44 2.24
N SER A 113 5.28 1.25 2.25
CA SER A 113 4.59 -0.01 2.56
C SER A 113 4.02 -0.07 3.96
N THR A 114 4.69 0.51 4.97
CA THR A 114 4.24 0.53 6.37
C THR A 114 3.67 1.88 6.82
N GLY A 115 3.50 2.80 5.86
CA GLY A 115 3.17 4.19 6.11
C GLY A 115 2.14 4.73 5.14
N ALA A 116 2.62 5.36 4.07
CA ALA A 116 1.79 6.17 3.18
C ALA A 116 0.71 5.37 2.43
N SER A 117 1.01 4.14 2.00
CA SER A 117 0.04 3.26 1.33
C SER A 117 -0.67 2.30 2.28
N SER A 118 -0.11 2.06 3.47
CA SER A 118 -0.71 1.17 4.46
C SER A 118 -2.04 1.69 4.98
N LEU A 119 -3.04 0.80 5.06
CA LEU A 119 -4.40 1.05 5.53
C LEU A 119 -4.49 1.07 7.06
N LEU A 120 -3.63 1.88 7.68
CA LEU A 120 -3.55 2.04 9.13
C LEU A 120 -4.84 2.62 9.72
N GLU A 121 -5.14 2.19 10.95
CA GLU A 121 -6.27 2.67 11.74
C GLU A 121 -6.31 4.20 11.86
N GLU A 122 -7.52 4.77 11.86
CA GLU A 122 -7.80 6.22 12.02
C GLU A 122 -7.08 7.13 11.01
N GLN A 123 -6.79 6.62 9.81
CA GLN A 123 -6.12 7.38 8.76
C GLN A 123 -6.84 7.27 7.42
N ASP A 124 -7.10 8.42 6.80
CA ASP A 124 -7.65 8.46 5.44
C ASP A 124 -6.62 7.91 4.45
N ARG A 125 -7.05 6.94 3.65
CA ARG A 125 -6.23 6.25 2.65
C ARG A 125 -6.99 6.01 1.34
N LEU A 126 -6.22 5.98 0.26
CA LEU A 126 -6.71 5.56 -1.05
C LEU A 126 -6.69 4.03 -1.12
N ALA A 127 -7.79 3.46 -1.62
CA ALA A 127 -7.93 2.03 -1.80
C ALA A 127 -8.74 1.73 -3.07
N VAL A 128 -8.41 0.63 -3.73
CA VAL A 128 -9.22 0.03 -4.78
C VAL A 128 -10.21 -0.91 -4.11
N VAL A 129 -11.51 -0.63 -4.27
CA VAL A 129 -12.58 -1.39 -3.58
C VAL A 129 -13.37 -2.23 -4.57
N THR A 130 -13.48 -3.54 -4.30
CA THR A 130 -14.30 -4.51 -5.05
C THR A 130 -15.46 -5.02 -4.21
#